data_AF-A0A419V998-F1
#
_entry.id   AF-A0A419V998-F1
#
_cell.length_a   1.000
_cell.length_b   1.000
_cell.length_c   1.000
_cell.angle_alpha   90.00
_cell.angle_beta   90.00
_cell.angle_gamma   90.00
#
_symmetry.space_group_name_H-M   'P 1'
#
loop_
_entity.id
_entity.type
_entity.pdbx_description
1 polymer ?
#
loop_
_entity_poly.entity_id
_entity_poly.type
_entity_poly.pdbx_seq_one_letter_code
_entity_poly.pdbx_strand_id
1 'polypeptide(L)'
;MAFNQAQDLYKKNMQAAGPSKPLASVSTMARETKAPAPPLNAPSQAYKNQSVQTASKGDLTLLLYNGCLKFISRAETAIAAKDPEERHTYIMKAQDIIRELMITLRTDSDVGKNMLQLYDFILSRLKDANINNDPQALQEAAGLVTDFRDTWKEVMKLDRQQRFGSGGQA
;
A
#
# COMPACT_ATOMS: atom_id res chain seq x y z
N MET A 1 -18.92 -8.33 -3.12
CA MET A 1 -19.04 -6.97 -2.57
C MET A 1 -17.70 -6.42 -2.05
N ALA A 2 -16.86 -7.20 -1.36
CA ALA A 2 -15.54 -6.76 -0.86
C ALA A 2 -14.57 -6.21 -1.94
N PHE A 3 -14.55 -6.82 -3.14
CA PHE A 3 -13.64 -6.43 -4.23
C PHE A 3 -13.77 -4.96 -4.68
N ASN A 4 -15.00 -4.45 -4.83
CA ASN A 4 -15.21 -3.06 -5.24
C ASN A 4 -14.91 -2.09 -4.09
N GLN A 5 -15.18 -2.48 -2.84
CA GLN A 5 -14.83 -1.69 -1.66
C GLN A 5 -13.31 -1.56 -1.48
N ALA A 6 -12.54 -2.63 -1.71
CA ALA A 6 -11.08 -2.58 -1.70
C ALA A 6 -10.52 -1.64 -2.79
N GLN A 7 -11.09 -1.68 -4.00
CA GLN A 7 -10.72 -0.75 -5.08
C GLN A 7 -11.06 0.70 -4.73
N ASP A 8 -12.22 0.94 -4.11
CA ASP A 8 -12.65 2.29 -3.72
C ASP A 8 -11.83 2.85 -2.55
N LEU A 9 -11.50 2.01 -1.55
CA LEU A 9 -10.61 2.38 -0.45
C LEU A 9 -9.19 2.69 -0.95
N TYR A 10 -8.65 1.89 -1.87
CA TYR A 10 -7.36 2.17 -2.51
C TYR A 10 -7.38 3.52 -3.26
N LYS A 11 -8.41 3.77 -4.07
CA LYS A 11 -8.56 5.04 -4.80
C LYS A 11 -8.70 6.23 -3.85
N LYS A 12 -9.55 6.12 -2.83
CA LYS A 12 -9.78 7.15 -1.81
C LYS A 12 -8.50 7.49 -1.04
N ASN A 13 -7.74 6.47 -0.61
CA ASN A 13 -6.52 6.65 0.17
C ASN A 13 -5.33 7.14 -0.65
N MET A 14 -5.28 6.83 -1.95
CA MET A 14 -4.26 7.32 -2.89
C MET A 14 -4.51 8.77 -3.36
N GLN A 15 -5.77 9.18 -3.54
CA GLN A 15 -6.12 10.55 -3.96
C GLN A 15 -5.91 11.58 -2.84
N ALA A 16 -6.10 11.18 -1.58
CA ALA A 16 -5.85 12.05 -0.41
C ALA A 16 -4.36 12.34 -0.14
N ALA A 17 -3.43 11.73 -0.88
CA ALA A 17 -2.00 12.05 -0.83
C ALA A 17 -1.64 13.12 -1.88
N GLY A 18 -2.31 14.28 -1.80
CA GLY A 18 -2.00 15.46 -2.61
C GLY A 18 -0.59 16.01 -2.29
N PRO A 19 0.00 16.81 -3.20
CA PRO A 19 1.37 17.29 -3.03
C PRO A 19 1.50 18.15 -1.78
N SER A 20 2.47 17.81 -0.93
CA SER A 20 2.92 18.62 0.20
C SER A 20 3.18 20.06 -0.26
N LYS A 21 2.72 21.03 0.52
CA LYS A 21 2.87 22.49 0.29
C LYS A 21 4.27 22.84 -0.22
N PRO A 22 4.42 23.57 -1.34
CA PRO A 22 5.72 24.12 -1.72
C PRO A 22 6.13 25.22 -0.72
N LEU A 23 7.38 25.14 -0.25
CA LEU A 23 8.04 26.21 0.50
C LEU A 23 8.09 27.47 -0.39
N ALA A 24 7.74 28.62 0.20
CA ALA A 24 7.62 29.90 -0.50
C ALA A 24 8.93 30.38 -1.15
N SER A 25 8.74 31.12 -2.24
CA SER A 25 9.66 31.59 -3.27
C SER A 25 10.78 32.55 -2.84
N VAL A 26 11.90 32.57 -3.59
CA VAL A 26 12.59 33.81 -3.98
C VAL A 26 13.03 33.76 -5.45
N SER A 27 12.56 34.75 -6.21
CA SER A 27 12.78 35.01 -7.64
C SER A 27 14.18 35.55 -7.96
N THR A 28 14.73 35.28 -9.15
CA THR A 28 15.56 36.24 -9.92
C THR A 28 15.50 35.92 -11.41
N MET A 29 15.45 36.96 -12.23
CA MET A 29 15.07 37.06 -13.64
C MET A 29 16.11 36.53 -14.65
N ALA A 30 15.66 35.99 -15.80
CA ALA A 30 16.23 36.25 -17.13
C ALA A 30 15.28 35.72 -18.25
N ARG A 31 15.07 36.54 -19.28
CA ARG A 31 14.27 36.29 -20.50
C ARG A 31 15.01 35.35 -21.46
N GLU A 32 14.28 34.49 -22.19
CA GLU A 32 14.19 34.46 -23.66
C GLU A 32 13.60 33.13 -24.22
N THR A 33 12.46 33.29 -24.91
CA THR A 33 11.85 32.57 -26.04
C THR A 33 12.31 31.14 -26.45
N LYS A 34 11.46 30.13 -26.18
CA LYS A 34 11.23 28.96 -27.06
C LYS A 34 9.82 28.39 -26.80
N ALA A 35 9.17 27.90 -27.86
CA ALA A 35 7.81 27.34 -27.97
C ALA A 35 7.26 26.59 -26.73
N PRO A 36 5.92 26.56 -26.50
CA PRO A 36 5.35 26.04 -25.26
C PRO A 36 5.74 24.59 -25.02
N ALA A 37 6.45 24.34 -23.91
CA ALA A 37 6.66 23.00 -23.40
C ALA A 37 5.28 22.35 -23.15
N PRO A 38 5.08 21.07 -23.52
CA PRO A 38 3.84 20.36 -23.20
C PRO A 38 3.63 20.35 -21.68
N PRO A 39 2.39 20.46 -21.17
CA PRO A 39 2.14 20.50 -19.74
C PRO A 39 2.64 19.21 -19.09
N LEU A 40 3.54 19.34 -18.12
CA LEU A 40 3.97 18.27 -17.21
C LEU A 40 2.82 17.93 -16.23
N ASN A 41 1.67 17.52 -16.76
CA ASN A 41 0.57 17.02 -15.96
C ASN A 41 0.79 15.52 -15.70
N ALA A 42 1.53 15.27 -14.62
CA ALA A 42 1.74 14.03 -13.89
C ALA A 42 0.99 12.76 -14.42
N PRO A 43 1.64 11.91 -15.22
CA PRO A 43 1.07 10.61 -15.61
C PRO A 43 0.95 9.61 -14.45
N SER A 44 1.44 9.88 -13.24
CA SER A 44 1.49 8.85 -12.20
C SER A 44 0.11 8.37 -11.68
N GLN A 45 -0.92 9.21 -11.72
CA GLN A 45 -2.26 8.87 -11.18
C GLN A 45 -3.09 8.03 -12.16
N ALA A 46 -3.08 8.40 -13.46
CA ALA A 46 -3.82 7.68 -14.49
C ALA A 46 -3.34 6.23 -14.66
N TYR A 47 -2.03 6.01 -14.61
CA TYR A 47 -1.44 4.66 -14.71
C TYR A 47 -1.77 3.80 -13.48
N LYS A 48 -1.76 4.38 -12.27
CA LYS A 48 -2.17 3.67 -11.03
C LYS A 48 -3.64 3.27 -11.05
N ASN A 49 -4.50 4.10 -11.63
CA ASN A 49 -5.93 3.81 -11.74
C ASN A 49 -6.21 2.73 -12.79
N GLN A 50 -5.47 2.73 -13.89
CA GLN A 50 -5.60 1.70 -14.93
C GLN A 50 -5.05 0.35 -14.48
N SER A 51 -3.93 0.34 -13.73
CA SER A 51 -3.39 -0.91 -13.17
C SER A 51 -4.34 -1.57 -12.17
N VAL A 52 -5.13 -0.80 -11.42
CA VAL A 52 -6.15 -1.37 -10.50
C VAL A 52 -7.35 -1.95 -11.25
N GLN A 53 -7.73 -1.34 -12.38
CA GLN A 53 -8.89 -1.79 -13.17
C GLN A 53 -8.63 -3.07 -13.98
N THR A 54 -7.37 -3.35 -14.35
CA THR A 54 -6.99 -4.53 -15.13
C THR A 54 -6.22 -5.58 -14.34
N ALA A 55 -5.90 -5.31 -13.07
CA ALA A 55 -5.18 -6.23 -12.19
C ALA A 55 -5.99 -7.50 -11.91
N SER A 56 -5.31 -8.66 -11.93
CA SER A 56 -5.89 -9.89 -11.41
C SER A 56 -6.15 -9.76 -9.90
N LYS A 57 -7.02 -10.62 -9.34
CA LYS A 57 -7.26 -10.66 -7.88
C LYS A 57 -5.95 -10.79 -7.09
N GLY A 58 -4.99 -11.58 -7.60
CA GLY A 58 -3.67 -11.74 -6.99
C GLY A 58 -2.83 -10.45 -7.02
N ASP A 59 -2.86 -9.72 -8.14
CA ASP A 59 -2.14 -8.44 -8.28
C ASP A 59 -2.72 -7.36 -7.34
N LEU A 60 -4.04 -7.36 -7.11
CA LEU A 60 -4.68 -6.42 -6.16
C LEU A 60 -4.26 -6.69 -4.72
N THR A 61 -4.20 -7.96 -4.30
CA THR A 61 -3.66 -8.32 -2.97
C THR A 61 -2.22 -7.85 -2.82
N LEU A 62 -1.40 -8.01 -3.86
CA LEU A 62 -0.02 -7.51 -3.85
C LEU A 62 0.04 -5.98 -3.74
N LEU A 63 -0.83 -5.25 -4.45
CA LEU A 63 -0.96 -3.80 -4.34
C LEU A 63 -1.39 -3.35 -2.94
N LEU A 64 -2.27 -4.11 -2.26
CA LEU A 64 -2.66 -3.83 -0.88
C LEU A 64 -1.46 -3.94 0.07
N TYR A 65 -0.67 -5.02 0.01
CA TYR A 65 0.53 -5.15 0.83
C TYR A 65 1.53 -4.01 0.57
N ASN A 66 1.77 -3.67 -0.70
CA ASN A 66 2.65 -2.55 -1.06
C ASN A 66 2.12 -1.21 -0.51
N GLY A 67 0.80 -0.99 -0.58
CA GLY A 67 0.14 0.18 -0.02
C GLY A 67 0.29 0.26 1.50
N CYS A 68 0.13 -0.87 2.19
CA CYS A 68 0.31 -0.98 3.65
C CYS A 68 1.73 -0.58 4.06
N LEU A 69 2.76 -1.18 3.43
CA LEU A 69 4.16 -0.84 3.69
C LEU A 69 4.48 0.63 3.42
N LYS A 70 3.92 1.19 2.35
CA LYS A 70 4.07 2.62 2.05
C LYS A 70 3.47 3.49 3.16
N PHE A 71 2.32 3.13 3.70
CA PHE A 71 1.73 3.89 4.80
C PHE A 71 2.50 3.70 6.12
N ILE A 72 3.01 2.50 6.41
CA ILE A 72 3.88 2.29 7.56
C ILE A 72 5.14 3.16 7.47
N SER A 73 5.83 3.19 6.32
CA SER A 73 7.01 4.04 6.11
C SER A 73 6.71 5.55 6.25
N ARG A 74 5.51 5.98 5.83
CA ARG A 74 5.06 7.36 6.04
C ARG A 74 4.79 7.66 7.52
N ALA A 75 4.22 6.72 8.26
CA ALA A 75 4.05 6.84 9.71
C ALA A 75 5.39 6.91 10.44
N GLU A 76 6.39 6.11 10.07
CA GLU A 76 7.76 6.20 10.61
C GLU A 76 8.37 7.59 10.39
N THR A 77 8.21 8.14 9.18
CA THR A 77 8.66 9.49 8.84
C THR A 77 7.97 10.53 9.72
N ALA A 78 6.66 10.40 9.95
CA ALA A 78 5.90 11.31 10.82
C ALA A 78 6.31 11.21 12.30
N ILE A 79 6.65 10.01 12.79
CA ILE A 79 7.24 9.82 14.13
C ILE A 79 8.55 10.60 14.24
N ALA A 80 9.46 10.47 13.26
CA ALA A 80 10.73 11.18 13.25
C ALA A 80 10.55 12.71 13.20
N ALA A 81 9.54 13.18 12.46
CA ALA A 81 9.16 14.59 12.38
C ALA A 81 8.39 15.11 13.61
N LYS A 82 8.05 14.24 14.56
CA LYS A 82 7.20 14.54 15.73
C LYS A 82 5.82 15.08 15.34
N ASP A 83 5.25 14.55 14.25
CA ASP A 83 3.91 14.89 13.77
C ASP A 83 2.90 13.78 14.15
N PRO A 84 2.15 13.95 15.26
CA PRO A 84 1.21 12.94 15.71
C PRO A 84 -0.04 12.81 14.82
N GLU A 85 -0.45 13.87 14.12
CA GLU A 85 -1.63 13.85 13.25
C GLU A 85 -1.33 13.05 11.97
N GLU A 86 -0.17 13.31 11.36
CA GLU A 86 0.25 12.59 10.16
C GLU A 86 0.58 11.12 10.49
N ARG A 87 1.22 10.85 11.66
CA ARG A 87 1.40 9.49 12.17
C ARG A 87 0.07 8.75 12.29
N HIS A 88 -0.89 9.32 13.01
CA HIS A 88 -2.21 8.72 13.21
C HIS A 88 -2.89 8.43 11.87
N THR A 89 -2.88 9.40 10.95
CA THR A 89 -3.49 9.29 9.63
C THR A 89 -2.94 8.10 8.85
N TYR A 90 -1.63 7.95 8.75
CA TYR A 90 -1.05 6.86 7.97
C TYR A 90 -1.17 5.50 8.66
N ILE A 91 -1.09 5.45 9.99
CA ILE A 91 -1.33 4.21 10.72
C ILE A 91 -2.77 3.74 10.51
N MET A 92 -3.77 4.62 10.57
CA MET A 92 -5.16 4.25 10.31
C MET A 92 -5.33 3.68 8.89
N LYS A 93 -4.71 4.30 7.88
CA LYS A 93 -4.72 3.77 6.51
C LYS A 93 -4.06 2.39 6.39
N ALA A 94 -2.97 2.14 7.11
CA ALA A 94 -2.35 0.82 7.16
C ALA A 94 -3.28 -0.21 7.81
N GLN A 95 -3.92 0.13 8.94
CA GLN A 95 -4.88 -0.73 9.62
C GLN A 95 -6.10 -1.07 8.74
N ASP A 96 -6.63 -0.10 7.99
CA ASP A 96 -7.75 -0.33 7.07
C ASP A 96 -7.42 -1.36 5.99
N ILE A 97 -6.19 -1.33 5.47
CA ILE A 97 -5.73 -2.35 4.51
C ILE A 97 -5.66 -3.73 5.17
N ILE A 98 -5.10 -3.84 6.38
CA ILE A 98 -5.00 -5.13 7.08
C ILE A 98 -6.39 -5.68 7.37
N ARG A 99 -7.34 -4.85 7.81
CA ARG A 99 -8.74 -5.27 8.02
C ARG A 99 -9.39 -5.79 6.74
N GLU A 100 -9.17 -5.13 5.60
CA GLU A 100 -9.68 -5.60 4.31
C GLU A 100 -9.08 -6.96 3.91
N LEU A 101 -7.79 -7.15 4.14
CA LEU A 101 -7.13 -8.44 3.94
C LEU A 101 -7.72 -9.54 4.84
N MET A 102 -8.06 -9.22 6.09
CA MET A 102 -8.73 -10.15 7.00
C MET A 102 -10.14 -10.51 6.53
N ILE A 103 -10.94 -9.52 6.10
CA ILE A 103 -12.32 -9.73 5.63
C ILE A 103 -12.36 -10.64 4.39
N THR A 104 -11.35 -10.54 3.53
CA THR A 104 -11.27 -11.29 2.28
C THR A 104 -10.57 -12.65 2.41
N LEU A 105 -9.97 -12.94 3.58
CA LEU A 105 -9.26 -14.18 3.85
C LEU A 105 -10.23 -15.35 4.04
N ARG A 106 -9.94 -16.49 3.38
CA ARG A 106 -10.61 -17.75 3.68
C ARG A 106 -9.95 -18.43 4.88
N THR A 107 -10.75 -18.77 5.88
CA THR A 107 -10.30 -19.33 7.18
C THR A 107 -10.75 -20.78 7.39
N ASP A 108 -11.13 -21.46 6.31
CA ASP A 108 -11.54 -22.85 6.27
C ASP A 108 -10.39 -23.86 6.40
N SER A 109 -9.15 -23.39 6.33
CA SER A 109 -7.92 -24.17 6.55
C SER A 109 -7.11 -23.66 7.74
N ASP A 110 -6.24 -24.50 8.28
CA ASP A 110 -5.32 -24.10 9.36
C ASP A 110 -4.35 -23.01 8.92
N VAL A 111 -3.95 -23.02 7.65
CA VAL A 111 -3.17 -21.92 7.05
C VAL A 111 -3.93 -20.61 7.13
N GLY A 112 -5.20 -20.60 6.71
CA GLY A 112 -6.05 -19.41 6.77
C GLY A 112 -6.25 -18.90 8.21
N LYS A 113 -6.44 -19.80 9.18
CA LYS A 113 -6.55 -19.43 10.60
C LYS A 113 -5.26 -18.82 11.15
N ASN A 114 -4.10 -19.42 10.82
CA ASN A 114 -2.80 -18.90 11.25
C ASN A 114 -2.51 -17.53 10.62
N MET A 115 -2.87 -17.33 9.35
CA MET A 115 -2.77 -16.01 8.69
C MET A 115 -3.64 -14.96 9.39
N LEU A 116 -4.86 -15.32 9.80
CA LEU A 116 -5.73 -14.40 10.53
C LEU A 116 -5.10 -13.93 11.85
N GLN A 117 -4.50 -14.86 12.61
CA GLN A 117 -3.81 -14.55 13.87
C GLN A 117 -2.62 -13.60 13.65
N LEU A 118 -1.87 -13.79 12.58
CA LEU A 118 -0.76 -12.89 12.22
C LEU A 118 -1.26 -11.50 11.80
N TYR A 119 -2.39 -11.40 11.10
CA TYR A 119 -3.00 -10.10 10.80
C TYR A 119 -3.51 -9.39 12.06
N ASP A 120 -4.10 -10.12 13.01
CA ASP A 120 -4.48 -9.58 14.31
C ASP A 120 -3.28 -9.02 15.07
N PHE A 121 -2.16 -9.74 15.05
CA PHE A 121 -0.91 -9.26 15.65
C PHE A 121 -0.36 -8.03 14.93
N ILE A 122 -0.39 -7.97 13.58
CA ILE A 122 -0.01 -6.76 12.85
C ILE A 122 -0.88 -5.57 13.28
N LEU A 123 -2.20 -5.78 13.41
CA LEU A 123 -3.11 -4.72 13.90
C LEU A 123 -2.78 -4.29 15.33
N SER A 124 -2.39 -5.19 16.23
CA SER A 124 -1.98 -4.80 17.58
C SER A 124 -0.72 -3.94 17.55
N ARG A 125 0.31 -4.32 16.78
CA ARG A 125 1.54 -3.52 16.66
C ARG A 125 1.30 -2.15 16.03
N LEU A 126 0.44 -2.06 15.01
CA LEU A 126 0.02 -0.76 14.45
C LEU A 126 -0.72 0.10 15.48
N LYS A 127 -1.55 -0.49 16.35
CA LYS A 127 -2.21 0.26 17.44
C LYS A 127 -1.22 0.73 18.49
N ASP A 128 -0.31 -0.13 18.92
CA ASP A 128 0.73 0.19 19.90
C ASP A 128 1.60 1.35 19.41
N ALA A 129 2.03 1.30 18.15
CA ALA A 129 2.75 2.38 17.50
C ALA A 129 2.01 3.72 17.54
N ASN A 130 0.68 3.69 17.33
CA ASN A 130 -0.13 4.91 17.29
C ASN A 130 -0.31 5.54 18.67
N ILE A 131 -0.66 4.69 19.65
CA ILE A 131 -1.00 5.10 21.02
C ILE A 131 0.27 5.49 21.78
N ASN A 132 1.32 4.68 21.66
CA ASN A 132 2.55 4.84 22.46
C ASN A 132 3.66 5.58 21.71
N ASN A 133 3.43 5.99 20.45
CA ASN A 133 4.47 6.56 19.60
C ASN A 133 5.70 5.64 19.48
N ASP A 134 5.45 4.33 19.34
CA ASP A 134 6.47 3.28 19.35
C ASP A 134 6.94 2.95 17.92
N PRO A 135 8.14 3.40 17.49
CA PRO A 135 8.67 3.09 16.17
C PRO A 135 9.07 1.61 16.01
N GLN A 136 9.42 0.92 17.10
CA GLN A 136 9.78 -0.50 17.03
C GLN A 136 8.55 -1.35 16.68
N ALA A 137 7.38 -0.99 17.23
CA ALA A 137 6.11 -1.61 16.85
C ALA A 137 5.78 -1.45 15.36
N LEU A 138 6.08 -0.29 14.75
CA LEU A 138 5.92 -0.12 13.29
C LEU A 138 6.88 -1.02 12.50
N GLN A 139 8.13 -1.15 12.95
CA GLN A 139 9.12 -1.98 12.27
C GLN A 139 8.74 -3.46 12.31
N GLU A 140 8.22 -3.95 13.44
CA GLU A 140 7.72 -5.32 13.55
C GLU A 140 6.53 -5.57 12.61
N ALA A 141 5.57 -4.64 12.57
CA ALA A 141 4.45 -4.71 11.63
C ALA A 141 4.93 -4.69 10.17
N ALA A 142 5.88 -3.81 9.82
CA ALA A 142 6.45 -3.72 8.48
C ALA A 142 7.17 -5.02 8.07
N GLY A 143 7.89 -5.66 8.99
CA GLY A 143 8.56 -6.94 8.76
C GLY A 143 7.57 -8.02 8.36
N LEU A 144 6.52 -8.22 9.17
CA LEU A 144 5.50 -9.24 8.86
C LEU A 144 4.75 -8.96 7.56
N VAL A 145 4.36 -7.70 7.31
CA VAL A 145 3.71 -7.33 6.05
C VAL A 145 4.64 -7.56 4.85
N THR A 146 5.95 -7.36 5.02
CA THR A 146 6.96 -7.65 3.99
C THR A 146 7.04 -9.14 3.69
N ASP A 147 7.08 -9.99 4.72
CA ASP A 147 7.12 -11.44 4.57
C ASP A 147 5.85 -11.96 3.86
N PHE A 148 4.68 -11.44 4.22
CA PHE A 148 3.42 -11.75 3.54
C PHE A 148 3.44 -11.34 2.07
N ARG A 149 3.91 -10.12 1.77
CA ARG A 149 4.02 -9.61 0.41
C ARG A 149 4.91 -10.51 -0.44
N ASP A 150 6.07 -10.90 0.08
CA ASP A 150 7.06 -11.65 -0.69
C ASP A 150 6.67 -13.12 -0.84
N THR A 151 6.07 -13.72 0.20
CA THR A 151 5.42 -15.03 0.09
C THR A 151 4.33 -15.02 -0.99
N TRP A 152 3.49 -13.98 -1.03
CA TRP A 152 2.44 -13.86 -2.03
C TRP A 152 2.98 -13.74 -3.46
N LYS A 153 4.07 -13.00 -3.66
CA LYS A 153 4.74 -12.94 -4.97
C LYS A 153 5.20 -14.32 -5.43
N GLU A 154 5.77 -15.13 -4.54
CA GLU A 154 6.22 -16.47 -4.89
C GLU A 154 5.04 -17.39 -5.23
N VAL A 155 3.94 -17.33 -4.48
CA VAL A 155 2.70 -18.06 -4.81
C VAL A 155 2.17 -17.68 -6.21
N MET A 156 2.16 -16.39 -6.56
CA MET A 156 1.74 -15.94 -7.88
C MET A 156 2.67 -16.44 -9.00
N LYS A 157 3.98 -16.53 -8.73
CA LYS A 157 4.96 -17.08 -9.67
C LYS A 157 4.73 -18.58 -9.89
N LEU A 158 4.48 -19.35 -8.82
CA LEU A 158 4.18 -20.78 -8.89
C LEU A 158 2.86 -21.06 -9.63
N ASP A 159 1.78 -20.32 -9.34
CA ASP A 159 0.50 -20.45 -10.05
C ASP A 159 0.66 -20.17 -11.55
N ARG A 160 1.45 -19.15 -11.90
CA ARG A 160 1.78 -18.86 -13.30
C ARG A 160 2.52 -20.03 -13.95
N GLN A 161 3.54 -20.58 -13.30
CA GLN A 161 4.31 -21.72 -13.83
C GLN A 161 3.42 -22.96 -14.02
N GLN A 162 2.51 -23.26 -13.11
CA GLN A 162 1.59 -24.39 -13.24
C GLN A 162 0.62 -24.24 -14.41
N ARG A 163 0.10 -23.03 -14.65
CA ARG A 163 -0.81 -22.76 -15.77
C ARG A 163 -0.13 -22.86 -17.13
N PHE A 164 1.11 -22.37 -17.27
CA PHE A 164 1.84 -22.43 -18.54
C PHE A 164 2.59 -23.75 -18.77
N GLY A 165 2.96 -24.48 -17.71
CA GLY A 165 3.58 -25.80 -17.81
C GLY A 165 2.62 -26.92 -18.25
N SER A 166 1.31 -26.74 -18.02
CA SER A 166 0.29 -27.75 -18.35
C SER A 166 -0.23 -27.67 -19.79
N GLY A 167 0.17 -26.64 -20.56
CA GLY A 167 -0.29 -26.40 -21.94
C GLY A 167 0.66 -26.86 -23.05
N GLY A 168 1.75 -27.54 -22.71
CA GLY A 168 2.81 -27.96 -23.65
C GLY A 168 2.78 -29.42 -24.10
N GLN A 169 1.73 -30.17 -23.76
CA GLN A 169 1.51 -31.54 -24.25
C GLN A 169 0.13 -31.62 -24.90
N ALA A 170 0.04 -31.23 -26.16
CA ALA A 170 -1.05 -31.59 -27.08
C ALA A 170 -0.55 -31.45 -28.52
#